data_AF-A0A6N7IJ22-F1
#
_entry.id   AF-A0A6N7IJ22-F1
#
_cell.length_a   1.000
_cell.length_b   1.000
_cell.length_c   1.000
_cell.angle_alpha   90.00
_cell.angle_beta   90.00
_cell.angle_gamma   90.00
#
_symmetry.space_group_name_H-M   'P 1'
#
loop_
_entity.id
_entity.type
_entity.pdbx_description
1 polymer ?
#
loop_
_entity_poly.entity_id
_entity_poly.type
_entity_poly.pdbx_seq_one_letter_code
_entity_poly.pdbx_strand_id
1 'polypeptide(L)'
;MADLVYDSLLDAEESQDGAPRRLTFARERIRVDLEVTETPDQARIAVQLTPPGEASIEVWAPSACFDLTAGADGRVEFRLPARTLASMIISTPSTGRRLQTAWVRL
;
A
#
# COMPACT_ATOMS: atom_id res chain seq x y z
N MET A 1 -1.52 5.30 -13.77
CA MET A 1 -0.79 5.21 -12.47
C MET A 1 -1.55 6.06 -11.46
N ALA A 2 -1.46 5.74 -10.17
CA ALA A 2 -1.93 6.58 -9.08
C ALA A 2 -0.79 7.45 -8.57
N ASP A 3 -1.13 8.65 -8.15
CA ASP A 3 -0.18 9.60 -7.60
C ASP A 3 0.03 9.30 -6.13
N LEU A 4 1.29 9.29 -5.69
CA LEU A 4 1.63 9.33 -4.27
C LEU A 4 1.33 10.74 -3.78
N VAL A 5 0.26 10.90 -3.00
CA VAL A 5 -0.23 12.20 -2.53
C VAL A 5 0.18 12.51 -1.09
N TYR A 6 0.63 11.50 -0.34
CA TYR A 6 1.14 11.67 1.00
C TYR A 6 2.20 10.61 1.32
N ASP A 7 3.27 11.04 1.97
CA ASP A 7 4.30 10.18 2.54
C ASP A 7 4.79 10.81 3.85
N SER A 8 4.47 10.17 4.97
CA SER A 8 4.84 10.68 6.29
C SER A 8 6.36 10.86 6.48
N LEU A 9 7.22 10.17 5.70
CA LEU A 9 8.67 10.39 5.77
C LEU A 9 9.09 11.75 5.21
N LEU A 10 8.30 12.33 4.32
CA LEU A 10 8.59 13.64 3.73
C LEU A 10 8.01 14.79 4.56
N ASP A 11 6.92 14.52 5.28
CA ASP A 11 6.24 15.49 6.15
C ASP A 11 6.83 15.56 7.57
N ALA A 12 7.51 14.51 8.04
CA ALA A 12 8.07 14.48 9.37
C ALA A 12 9.40 15.24 9.45
N GLU A 13 9.38 16.45 10.04
CA GLU A 13 10.60 17.15 10.46
C GLU A 13 11.42 16.32 11.47
N GLU A 14 10.77 15.35 12.14
CA GLU A 14 11.40 14.35 13.01
C GLU A 14 10.70 13.01 12.78
N SER A 15 11.25 12.15 11.91
CA SER A 15 10.84 10.74 11.86
C SER A 15 11.17 10.12 13.22
N GLN A 16 10.16 9.94 14.09
CA GLN A 16 10.35 9.22 15.35
C GLN A 16 10.72 7.78 15.04
N ASP A 17 11.90 7.36 15.49
CA ASP A 17 12.42 6.01 15.34
C ASP A 17 11.36 5.00 15.84
N GLY A 18 10.85 4.16 14.95
CA GLY A 18 9.83 3.15 15.25
C GLY A 18 8.36 3.54 15.00
N ALA A 19 8.06 4.76 14.55
CA ALA A 19 6.69 5.11 14.13
C ALA A 19 6.35 4.49 12.76
N PRO A 20 5.10 4.01 12.54
CA PRO A 20 4.70 3.49 11.24
C PRO A 20 4.75 4.58 10.16
N ARG A 21 5.38 4.27 9.03
CA ARG A 21 5.33 5.12 7.83
C ARG A 21 3.98 4.98 7.16
N ARG A 22 3.36 6.10 6.83
CA ARG A 22 2.09 6.16 6.09
C ARG A 22 2.32 6.67 4.69
N LEU A 23 1.75 5.96 3.72
CA LEU A 23 1.74 6.34 2.31
C LEU A 23 0.29 6.39 1.85
N THR A 24 -0.07 7.43 1.10
CA THR A 24 -1.39 7.52 0.47
C THR A 24 -1.23 7.66 -1.03
N PHE A 25 -1.83 6.74 -1.77
CA PHE A 25 -1.99 6.85 -3.21
C PHE A 25 -3.42 7.23 -3.54
N ALA A 26 -3.59 8.14 -4.50
CA ALA A 26 -4.91 8.54 -4.95
C ALA A 26 -4.99 8.55 -6.47
N ARG A 27 -6.16 8.16 -6.98
CA ARG A 27 -6.53 8.35 -8.37
C ARG A 27 -8.03 8.54 -8.47
N GLU A 28 -8.45 9.68 -9.02
CA GLU A 28 -9.86 10.08 -9.12
C GLU A 28 -10.59 10.01 -7.76
N ARG A 29 -11.47 9.01 -7.57
CA ARG A 29 -12.27 8.80 -6.34
C ARG A 29 -11.82 7.61 -5.51
N ILE A 30 -10.69 6.99 -5.86
CA ILE A 30 -10.11 5.88 -5.10
C ILE A 30 -8.85 6.37 -4.40
N ARG A 31 -8.76 6.04 -3.11
CA ARG A 31 -7.57 6.21 -2.30
C ARG A 31 -7.14 4.86 -1.73
N VAL A 32 -5.84 4.65 -1.67
CA VAL A 32 -5.21 3.51 -1.03
C VAL A 32 -4.22 4.03 -0.02
N ASP A 33 -4.48 3.73 1.25
CA ASP A 33 -3.62 4.08 2.37
C ASP A 33 -2.81 2.85 2.77
N LEU A 34 -1.50 3.01 2.90
CA LEU A 34 -0.59 1.98 3.37
C LEU A 34 -0.02 2.44 4.71
N GLU A 35 -0.11 1.60 5.72
CA GLU A 35 0.65 1.74 6.95
C GLU A 35 1.76 0.68 6.96
N VAL A 36 3.00 1.14 6.99
CA VAL A 36 4.21 0.34 6.93
C VAL A 36 4.88 0.39 8.29
N THR A 37 4.91 -0.74 8.97
CA THR A 37 5.69 -0.92 10.20
C THR A 37 6.93 -1.74 9.86
N GLU A 38 8.09 -1.09 9.85
CA GLU A 38 9.37 -1.73 9.55
C GLU A 38 10.02 -2.26 10.83
N THR A 39 10.52 -3.50 10.75
CA THR A 39 11.49 -4.10 11.66
C THR A 39 12.78 -4.34 10.89
N PRO A 40 13.93 -4.66 11.54
CA PRO A 40 15.19 -4.84 10.82
C PRO A 40 15.15 -5.83 9.65
N ASP A 41 14.33 -6.89 9.76
CA ASP A 41 14.29 -7.97 8.76
C ASP A 41 13.02 -7.96 7.90
N GLN A 42 11.95 -7.31 8.35
CA GLN A 42 10.63 -7.39 7.73
C GLN A 42 9.86 -6.08 7.81
N ALA A 43 9.11 -5.78 6.76
CA ALA A 43 8.08 -4.76 6.75
C ALA A 43 6.70 -5.44 6.83
N ARG A 44 5.86 -4.97 7.76
CA ARG A 44 4.44 -5.29 7.80
C ARG A 44 3.66 -4.17 7.13
N ILE A 45 2.84 -4.52 6.15
CA ILE A 45 2.10 -3.56 5.33
C ILE A 45 0.60 -3.82 5.53
N ALA A 46 -0.09 -2.84 6.10
CA ALA A 46 -1.54 -2.81 6.15
C ALA A 46 -2.05 -1.87 5.05
N VAL A 47 -2.95 -2.38 4.20
CA VAL A 47 -3.57 -1.63 3.11
C VAL A 47 -5.03 -1.36 3.45
N GLN A 48 -5.47 -0.13 3.25
CA GLN A 48 -6.86 0.29 3.39
C GLN A 48 -7.34 0.99 2.13
N LEU A 49 -8.47 0.53 1.58
CA LEU A 49 -9.14 1.16 0.45
C LEU A 49 -10.18 2.17 0.93
N THR A 50 -10.26 3.30 0.23
CA THR A 50 -11.33 4.29 0.38
C THR A 50 -11.90 4.64 -1.01
N PRO A 51 -13.21 4.44 -1.25
CA PRO A 51 -14.18 3.80 -0.35
C PRO A 51 -13.81 2.34 -0.06
N PRO A 52 -14.24 1.77 1.09
CA PRO A 52 -14.01 0.37 1.41
C PRO A 52 -14.80 -0.52 0.43
N GLY A 53 -14.28 -1.71 0.17
CA GLY A 53 -14.93 -2.69 -0.68
C GLY A 53 -13.98 -3.80 -1.12
N GLU A 54 -14.56 -4.88 -1.64
CA GLU A 54 -13.81 -6.02 -2.13
C GLU A 54 -12.86 -5.63 -3.27
N ALA A 55 -11.64 -6.15 -3.23
CA ALA A 55 -10.64 -5.89 -4.25
C ALA A 55 -9.63 -7.03 -4.35
N SER A 56 -9.08 -7.21 -5.55
CA SER A 56 -7.89 -8.01 -5.77
C SER A 56 -6.67 -7.09 -5.81
N ILE A 57 -5.62 -7.44 -5.08
CA ILE A 57 -4.38 -6.68 -4.97
C ILE A 57 -3.23 -7.58 -5.40
N GLU A 58 -2.61 -7.25 -6.52
CA GLU A 58 -1.42 -7.91 -7.02
C GLU A 58 -0.20 -7.10 -6.54
N VAL A 59 0.65 -7.72 -5.73
CA VAL A 59 1.84 -7.11 -5.16
C VAL A 59 3.05 -7.54 -5.97
N TRP A 60 3.77 -6.56 -6.51
CA TRP A 60 4.96 -6.74 -7.31
C TRP A 60 6.18 -6.25 -6.55
N ALA A 61 7.15 -7.13 -6.33
CA ALA A 61 8.46 -6.84 -5.77
C ALA A 61 9.54 -7.57 -6.58
N PRO A 62 10.81 -7.10 -6.60
CA PRO A 62 11.89 -7.80 -7.30
C PRO A 62 12.07 -9.26 -6.88
N SER A 63 11.75 -9.58 -5.62
CA SER A 63 11.90 -10.92 -5.04
C SER A 63 10.62 -11.75 -5.02
N ALA A 64 9.46 -11.16 -5.30
CA ALA A 64 8.17 -11.84 -5.16
C ALA A 64 7.07 -11.16 -5.98
N CYS A 65 6.15 -11.96 -6.52
CA CYS A 65 4.89 -11.49 -7.07
C CYS A 65 3.78 -12.38 -6.50
N PHE A 66 2.76 -11.78 -5.89
CA PHE A 66 1.64 -12.54 -5.30
C PHE A 66 0.38 -11.71 -5.22
N ASP A 67 -0.75 -12.41 -5.15
CA ASP A 67 -2.08 -11.84 -5.06
C ASP A 67 -2.64 -11.89 -3.64
N LEU A 68 -3.43 -10.88 -3.31
CA LEU A 68 -4.19 -10.75 -2.09
C LEU A 68 -5.63 -10.37 -2.43
N THR A 69 -6.57 -10.73 -1.56
CA THR A 69 -7.96 -10.31 -1.68
C THR A 69 -8.33 -9.51 -0.44
N ALA A 70 -8.76 -8.26 -0.64
CA ALA A 70 -9.38 -7.46 0.40
C ALA A 70 -10.88 -7.80 0.45
N GLY A 71 -11.41 -7.91 1.68
CA GLY A 71 -12.83 -8.16 1.91
C GLY A 71 -13.70 -6.91 1.74
N ALA A 72 -14.96 -6.99 2.16
CA ALA A 72 -15.90 -5.88 2.07
C ALA A 72 -15.48 -4.63 2.88
N ASP A 73 -14.61 -4.79 3.87
CA ASP A 73 -14.01 -3.68 4.64
C ASP A 73 -12.87 -2.97 3.89
N GLY A 74 -12.46 -3.49 2.73
CA GLY A 74 -11.38 -2.93 1.91
C GLY A 74 -10.02 -3.01 2.57
N ARG A 75 -9.82 -3.90 3.55
CA ARG A 75 -8.57 -4.03 4.28
C ARG A 75 -7.86 -5.33 3.92
N VAL A 76 -6.54 -5.25 3.80
CA VAL A 76 -5.69 -6.44 3.76
C VAL A 76 -4.35 -6.15 4.41
N GLU A 77 -3.66 -7.20 4.84
CA GLU A 77 -2.34 -7.10 5.44
C GLU A 77 -1.43 -8.19 4.89
N PHE A 78 -0.17 -7.84 4.69
CA PHE A 78 0.86 -8.78 4.26
C PHE A 78 2.23 -8.31 4.75
N ARG A 79 3.26 -9.12 4.44
CA ARG A 79 4.64 -8.87 4.84
C ARG A 79 5.56 -8.99 3.65
N LEU A 80 6.61 -8.17 3.64
CA LEU A 80 7.74 -8.24 2.72
C LEU A 80 9.03 -8.17 3.52
N PRO A 81 10.18 -8.60 2.97
CA PRO A 81 11.48 -8.25 3.55
C PRO A 81 11.59 -6.73 3.75
N ALA A 82 12.26 -6.28 4.80
CA ALA A 82 12.43 -4.85 5.05
C ALA A 82 13.08 -4.14 3.85
N ARG A 83 12.72 -2.87 3.63
CA ARG A 83 13.27 -2.03 2.56
C ARG A 83 13.09 -2.63 1.16
N THR A 84 12.02 -3.37 0.94
CA THR A 84 11.69 -3.94 -0.38
C THR A 84 11.08 -2.89 -1.28
N LEU A 85 11.57 -2.77 -2.52
CA LEU A 85 10.87 -1.95 -3.52
C LEU A 85 9.62 -2.71 -3.98
N ALA A 86 8.45 -2.09 -3.87
CA ALA A 86 7.20 -2.73 -4.26
C ALA A 86 6.26 -1.77 -5.00
N SER A 87 5.44 -2.35 -5.89
CA SER A 87 4.33 -1.71 -6.57
C SER A 87 3.09 -2.58 -6.40
N MET A 88 1.92 -1.97 -6.31
CA MET A 88 0.67 -2.70 -6.16
C MET A 88 -0.29 -2.35 -7.28
N ILE A 89 -1.01 -3.36 -7.75
CA ILE A 89 -2.10 -3.22 -8.69
C ILE A 89 -3.39 -3.64 -7.98
N ILE A 90 -4.29 -2.69 -7.76
CA ILE A 90 -5.55 -2.87 -7.08
C ILE A 90 -6.68 -2.86 -8.11
N SER A 91 -7.48 -3.92 -8.15
CA SER A 91 -8.65 -4.07 -9.00
C SER A 91 -9.90 -4.17 -8.14
N THR A 92 -10.84 -3.24 -8.32
CA THR A 92 -12.10 -3.19 -7.55
C THR A 92 -13.27 -3.62 -8.43
N PRO A 93 -13.85 -4.82 -8.24
CA PRO A 93 -14.87 -5.37 -9.14
C PRO A 93 -16.13 -4.52 -9.20
N SER A 94 -16.58 -3.99 -8.06
CA SER A 94 -17.80 -3.19 -7.93
C SER A 94 -17.79 -1.92 -8.78
N THR A 95 -16.61 -1.38 -9.07
CA THR A 95 -16.46 -0.15 -9.87
C THR A 95 -15.81 -0.40 -11.24
N GLY A 96 -15.29 -1.61 -11.48
CA GLY A 96 -14.48 -1.93 -12.66
C GLY A 96 -13.16 -1.16 -12.74
N ARG A 97 -12.73 -0.50 -11.65
CA ARG A 97 -11.55 0.37 -11.66
C ARG A 97 -10.29 -0.39 -11.27
N ARG A 98 -9.20 -0.05 -11.96
CA ARG A 98 -7.84 -0.52 -11.68
C ARG A 98 -6.93 0.64 -11.31
N LEU A 99 -6.23 0.49 -10.20
CA LEU A 99 -5.26 1.43 -9.67
C LEU A 99 -3.89 0.75 -9.61
N GLN A 100 -2.84 1.45 -10.04
CA GLN A 100 -1.46 0.99 -9.89
C GLN A 100 -0.68 2.05 -9.13
N THR A 101 -0.06 1.67 -8.02
CA THR A 101 0.80 2.58 -7.25
C THR A 101 2.12 2.81 -7.98
N ALA A 102 2.83 3.89 -7.64
CA ALA A 102 4.24 3.99 -8.00
C ALA A 102 5.05 2.91 -7.27
N TRP A 103 6.25 2.61 -7.77
CA TRP A 103 7.23 1.83 -7.02
C TRP A 103 7.69 2.62 -5.80
N VAL A 104 7.51 2.06 -4.62
CA VAL A 104 7.90 2.65 -3.35
C VAL A 104 8.67 1.65 -2.52
N ARG A 105 9.61 2.15 -1.72
CA ARG A 105 10.33 1.31 -0.76
C ARG A 105 9.43 1.10 0.46
N LEU A 106 9.09 -0.15 0.74
CA LEU A 106 8.26 -0.60 1.87
C LEU A 106 9.13 -1.35 2.90
#